data_AF-A0A7S0PGC2-F1
#
_entry.id   AF-A0A7S0PGC2-F1
#
_cell.length_a   1.000
_cell.length_b   1.000
_cell.length_c   1.000
_cell.angle_alpha   90.00
_cell.angle_beta   90.00
_cell.angle_gamma   90.00
#
_symmetry.space_group_name_H-M   'P 1'
#
loop_
_entity.id
_entity.type
_entity.pdbx_description
1 polymer ?
#
loop_
_entity_poly.entity_id
_entity_poly.type
_entity_poly.pdbx_seq_one_letter_code
_entity_poly.pdbx_strand_id
1 'polypeptide(L)'
;GPAAVTAADLARLRAEEAAVSARRADAAEEAANVRAQMRSWAREAEELRHQGTAEVDSEKLTGTKQRYRADWLRTRLVEAMDGLQRELRRLEQEDEDAQAALTAVQRRVRACERVVGPTQEEAVRTVLMARRAAAKADRERRRAGASRVQALWRGHCVRAAVRRGGNTWAAVWDAAASRVVYFNVVTQRSRLTRPADFDVWGGAMPPEAAGAPARQ
;
A
#
# COMPACT_ATOMS: atom_id res chain seq x y z
N GLY A 1 29.98 16.56 7.41
CA GLY A 1 29.29 16.27 6.12
C GLY A 1 27.89 16.84 6.18
N PRO A 2 27.29 17.28 5.07
CA PRO A 2 25.93 17.81 5.08
C PRO A 2 24.99 16.75 5.66
N ALA A 3 24.21 17.13 6.67
CA ALA A 3 23.27 16.23 7.33
C ALA A 3 22.31 15.65 6.27
N ALA A 4 22.17 14.33 6.22
CA ALA A 4 21.28 13.67 5.28
C ALA A 4 19.85 14.13 5.54
N VAL A 5 19.24 14.80 4.57
CA VAL A 5 17.85 15.23 4.63
C VAL A 5 16.95 14.00 4.66
N THR A 6 16.10 13.88 5.68
CA THR A 6 15.31 12.67 5.92
C THR A 6 13.83 12.84 5.59
N ALA A 7 13.09 11.72 5.51
CA ALA A 7 11.64 11.74 5.41
C ALA A 7 10.96 12.44 6.61
N ALA A 8 11.59 12.40 7.79
CA ALA A 8 11.12 13.13 8.96
C ALA A 8 11.28 14.64 8.80
N ASP A 9 12.35 15.10 8.14
CA ASP A 9 12.53 16.51 7.80
C ASP A 9 11.45 17.00 6.82
N LEU A 10 11.12 16.18 5.81
CA LEU A 10 10.02 16.48 4.89
C LEU A 10 8.68 16.59 5.62
N ALA A 11 8.38 15.66 6.53
CA ALA A 11 7.15 15.70 7.33
C ALA A 11 7.09 16.96 8.21
N ARG A 12 8.20 17.34 8.86
CA ARG A 12 8.30 18.56 9.65
C ARG A 12 8.07 19.81 8.80
N LEU A 13 8.67 19.89 7.61
CA LEU A 13 8.48 21.02 6.70
C LEU A 13 7.03 21.14 6.20
N ARG A 14 6.35 20.02 5.95
CA ARG A 14 4.92 20.02 5.58
C ARG A 14 4.02 20.45 6.73
N ALA A 15 4.37 20.07 7.97
CA ALA A 15 3.66 20.57 9.15
C ALA A 15 3.86 22.08 9.34
N GLU A 16 5.09 22.58 9.12
CA GLU A 16 5.40 24.01 9.10
C GLU A 16 4.60 24.75 8.01
N GLU A 17 4.53 24.19 6.80
CA GLU A 17 3.71 24.73 5.70
C GLU A 17 2.24 24.83 6.09
N ALA A 18 1.67 23.77 6.66
CA ALA A 18 0.29 23.75 7.12
C ALA A 18 0.04 24.80 8.20
N ALA A 19 0.93 24.93 9.19
CA ALA A 19 0.80 25.92 10.26
C ALA A 19 0.85 27.36 9.74
N VAL A 20 1.76 27.66 8.80
CA VAL A 20 1.83 28.99 8.18
C VAL A 20 0.59 29.26 7.32
N SER A 21 0.11 28.26 6.59
CA SER A 21 -1.12 28.39 5.79
C SER A 21 -2.36 28.66 6.65
N ALA A 22 -2.44 28.04 7.84
CA ALA A 22 -3.51 28.28 8.80
C ALA A 22 -3.46 29.72 9.35
N ARG A 23 -2.29 30.18 9.81
CA ARG A 23 -2.13 31.57 10.29
C ARG A 23 -2.56 32.61 9.26
N ARG A 24 -2.25 32.35 7.99
CA ARG A 24 -2.66 33.21 6.88
C ARG A 24 -4.19 33.22 6.71
N ALA A 25 -4.83 32.05 6.80
CA ALA A 25 -6.29 31.95 6.74
C ALA A 25 -6.95 32.70 7.89
N ASP A 26 -6.42 32.56 9.12
CA ASP A 26 -6.91 33.26 10.31
C ASP A 26 -6.82 34.79 10.13
N ALA A 27 -5.66 35.31 9.73
CA ALA A 27 -5.46 36.74 9.48
C ALA A 27 -6.39 37.28 8.38
N ALA A 28 -6.61 36.50 7.31
CA ALA A 28 -7.51 36.87 6.23
C ALA A 28 -8.99 36.90 6.67
N GLU A 29 -9.40 35.96 7.53
CA GLU A 29 -10.74 35.91 8.11
C GLU A 29 -10.97 37.10 9.05
N GLU A 30 -10.03 37.37 9.96
CA GLU A 30 -10.08 38.52 10.85
C GLU A 30 -10.15 39.84 10.05
N ALA A 31 -9.32 40.00 9.01
CA ALA A 31 -9.35 41.16 8.14
C ALA A 31 -10.71 41.30 7.42
N ALA A 32 -11.31 40.20 6.98
CA ALA A 32 -12.64 40.21 6.36
C ALA A 32 -13.73 40.66 7.35
N ASN A 33 -13.65 40.21 8.60
CA ASN A 33 -14.56 40.60 9.67
C ASN A 33 -14.43 42.09 10.00
N VAL A 34 -13.20 42.61 10.14
CA VAL A 34 -12.94 44.03 10.36
C VAL A 34 -13.48 44.87 9.20
N ARG A 35 -13.25 44.46 7.94
CA ARG A 35 -13.82 45.15 6.76
C ARG A 35 -15.35 45.13 6.76
N ALA A 36 -15.97 44.02 7.18
CA ALA A 36 -17.43 43.93 7.28
C ALA A 36 -17.99 44.87 8.36
N GLN A 37 -17.34 44.90 9.53
CA GLN A 37 -17.67 45.81 10.62
C GLN A 37 -17.55 47.28 10.18
N MET A 38 -16.44 47.66 9.54
CA MET A 38 -16.24 49.00 8.99
C MET A 38 -17.34 49.38 7.98
N ARG A 39 -17.72 48.47 7.07
CA ARG A 39 -18.81 48.72 6.12
C ARG A 39 -20.15 48.91 6.82
N SER A 40 -20.43 48.13 7.86
CA SER A 40 -21.66 48.28 8.66
C SER A 40 -21.68 49.65 9.35
N TRP A 41 -20.59 50.06 9.97
CA TRP A 41 -20.50 51.34 10.69
C TRP A 41 -20.55 52.52 9.74
N ALA A 42 -19.92 52.41 8.56
CA ALA A 42 -19.97 53.44 7.53
C ALA A 42 -21.39 53.69 7.01
N ARG A 43 -22.18 52.62 6.81
CA ARG A 43 -23.59 52.75 6.39
C ARG A 43 -24.41 53.50 7.41
N GLU A 44 -24.29 53.14 8.69
CA GLU A 44 -25.00 53.81 9.77
C GLU A 44 -24.56 55.28 9.91
N ALA A 45 -23.27 55.56 9.82
CA ALA A 45 -22.76 56.94 9.83
C ALA A 45 -23.33 57.80 8.68
N GLU A 46 -23.53 57.21 7.49
CA GLU A 46 -24.17 57.91 6.37
C GLU A 46 -25.67 58.13 6.60
N GLU A 47 -26.39 57.15 7.16
CA GLU A 47 -27.80 57.29 7.52
C GLU A 47 -28.03 58.40 8.55
N LEU A 48 -27.11 58.54 9.51
CA LEU A 48 -27.15 59.58 10.55
C LEU A 48 -26.85 60.99 10.01
N ARG A 49 -26.27 61.11 8.81
CA ARG A 49 -25.78 62.38 8.25
C ARG A 49 -26.86 63.46 8.16
N HIS A 50 -28.09 63.06 7.90
CA HIS A 50 -29.22 63.96 7.69
C HIS A 50 -30.15 64.10 8.91
N GLN A 51 -29.82 63.43 10.03
CA GLN A 51 -30.70 63.36 11.20
C GLN A 51 -30.42 64.47 12.24
N GLY A 52 -29.33 65.23 12.08
CA GLY A 52 -29.00 66.35 12.96
C GLY A 52 -28.84 65.93 14.41
N THR A 53 -29.68 66.45 15.30
CA THR A 53 -29.65 66.17 16.74
C THR A 53 -30.72 65.17 17.19
N ALA A 54 -31.35 64.43 16.26
CA ALA A 54 -32.31 63.40 16.62
C ALA A 54 -31.66 62.31 17.50
N GLU A 55 -32.47 61.71 18.37
CA GLU A 55 -32.02 60.60 19.20
C GLU A 55 -32.26 59.26 18.48
N VAL A 56 -31.21 58.46 18.38
CA VAL A 56 -31.18 57.18 17.66
C VAL A 56 -30.60 56.10 18.56
N ASP A 57 -31.15 54.89 18.47
CA ASP A 57 -30.63 53.76 19.19
C ASP A 57 -29.62 52.99 18.34
N SER A 58 -28.43 52.73 18.90
CA SER A 58 -27.37 51.97 18.24
C SER A 58 -26.69 51.02 19.21
N GLU A 59 -26.21 49.89 18.68
CA GLU A 59 -25.41 48.90 19.41
C GLU A 59 -23.94 48.90 19.02
N LYS A 60 -23.53 49.70 18.02
CA LYS A 60 -22.23 49.55 17.36
C LYS A 60 -21.03 49.94 18.21
N LEU A 61 -21.17 50.92 19.10
CA LEU A 61 -20.07 51.39 19.95
C LEU A 61 -19.82 50.48 21.15
N THR A 62 -20.87 49.96 21.77
CA THR A 62 -20.81 49.27 23.07
C THR A 62 -21.23 47.80 22.99
N GLY A 63 -21.68 47.32 21.84
CA GLY A 63 -22.25 45.98 21.68
C GLY A 63 -23.65 45.81 22.30
N THR A 64 -24.21 46.85 22.90
CA THR A 64 -25.54 46.86 23.52
C THR A 64 -26.34 48.03 22.99
N LYS A 65 -27.63 47.82 22.71
CA LYS A 65 -28.50 48.87 22.16
C LYS A 65 -28.65 50.01 23.18
N GLN A 66 -28.15 51.19 22.81
CA GLN A 66 -28.15 52.39 23.64
C GLN A 66 -28.58 53.60 22.81
N ARG A 67 -29.16 54.60 23.47
CA ARG A 67 -29.69 55.80 22.82
C ARG A 67 -28.64 56.91 22.79
N TYR A 68 -28.42 57.48 21.61
CA TYR A 68 -27.43 58.53 21.37
C TYR A 68 -28.02 59.66 20.54
N ARG A 69 -27.41 60.85 20.64
CA ARG A 69 -27.64 61.89 19.63
C ARG A 69 -26.96 61.52 18.31
N ALA A 70 -27.64 61.69 17.20
CA ALA A 70 -27.18 61.28 15.87
C ALA A 70 -25.86 61.94 15.45
N ASP A 71 -25.70 63.25 15.68
CA ASP A 71 -24.47 64.01 15.42
C ASP A 71 -23.25 63.47 16.18
N TRP A 72 -23.45 63.17 17.46
CA TRP A 72 -22.43 62.58 18.33
C TRP A 72 -22.09 61.16 17.88
N LEU A 73 -23.10 60.32 17.65
CA LEU A 73 -22.92 58.92 17.24
C LEU A 73 -22.17 58.82 15.93
N ARG A 74 -22.52 59.64 14.92
CA ARG A 74 -21.81 59.70 13.65
C ARG A 74 -20.33 60.00 13.84
N THR A 75 -20.01 61.02 14.64
CA THR A 75 -18.62 61.42 14.90
C THR A 75 -17.84 60.28 15.56
N ARG A 76 -18.44 59.62 16.57
CA ARG A 76 -17.83 58.48 17.26
C ARG A 76 -17.64 57.25 16.38
N LEU A 77 -18.58 56.95 15.49
CA LEU A 77 -18.44 55.84 14.54
C LEU A 77 -17.27 56.08 13.57
N VAL A 78 -17.11 57.31 13.07
CA VAL A 78 -15.97 57.68 12.21
C VAL A 78 -14.64 57.54 12.96
N GLU A 79 -14.54 58.09 14.18
CA GLU A 79 -13.34 57.95 15.01
C GLU A 79 -13.00 56.47 15.32
N ALA A 80 -14.01 55.65 15.59
CA ALA A 80 -13.83 54.23 15.85
C ALA A 80 -13.40 53.46 14.58
N MET A 81 -13.88 53.86 13.41
CA MET A 81 -13.44 53.31 12.13
C MET A 81 -11.97 53.60 11.83
N ASP A 82 -11.41 54.74 12.26
CA ASP A 82 -9.97 55.00 12.13
C ASP A 82 -9.13 53.99 12.93
N GLY A 83 -9.63 53.56 14.10
CA GLY A 83 -9.03 52.48 14.89
C GLY A 83 -9.07 51.15 14.15
N LEU A 84 -10.24 50.78 13.60
CA LEU A 84 -10.39 49.58 12.78
C LEU A 84 -9.52 49.61 11.51
N GLN A 85 -9.30 50.77 10.91
CA GLN A 85 -8.44 50.91 9.74
C GLN A 85 -6.97 50.64 10.07
N ARG A 86 -6.50 51.03 11.26
CA ARG A 86 -5.14 50.67 11.73
C ARG A 86 -5.01 49.19 11.96
N GLU A 87 -6.00 48.57 12.59
CA GLU A 87 -6.01 47.12 12.80
C GLU A 87 -6.05 46.36 11.46
N LEU A 88 -6.86 46.82 10.51
CA LEU A 88 -6.91 46.22 9.18
C LEU A 88 -5.53 46.26 8.48
N ARG A 89 -4.83 47.39 8.53
CA ARG A 89 -3.48 47.51 7.96
C ARG A 89 -2.49 46.56 8.62
N ARG A 90 -2.61 46.38 9.94
CA ARG A 90 -1.80 45.43 10.69
C ARG A 90 -2.07 43.99 10.23
N LEU A 91 -3.33 43.59 10.14
CA LEU A 91 -3.72 42.25 9.67
C LEU A 91 -3.31 41.99 8.21
N GLU A 92 -3.40 43.02 7.35
CA GLU A 92 -2.91 42.94 5.97
C GLU A 92 -1.40 42.74 5.91
N GLN A 93 -0.63 43.44 6.75
CA GLN A 93 0.81 43.20 6.88
C GLN A 93 1.11 41.79 7.39
N GLU A 94 0.35 41.29 8.37
CA GLU A 94 0.48 39.93 8.89
C GLU A 94 0.18 38.87 7.82
N ASP A 95 -0.81 39.08 6.93
CA ASP A 95 -1.08 38.21 5.76
C ASP A 95 0.09 38.23 4.76
N GLU A 96 0.64 39.40 4.46
CA GLU A 96 1.79 39.54 3.55
C GLU A 96 3.03 38.82 4.10
N ASP A 97 3.33 39.00 5.38
CA ASP A 97 4.45 38.35 6.06
C ASP A 97 4.25 36.82 6.10
N ALA A 98 3.03 36.36 6.39
CA ALA A 98 2.68 34.94 6.36
C ALA A 98 2.79 34.35 4.94
N GLN A 99 2.40 35.09 3.91
CA GLN A 99 2.51 34.68 2.51
C GLN A 99 3.98 34.58 2.06
N ALA A 100 4.84 35.51 2.51
CA ALA A 100 6.28 35.43 2.27
C ALA A 100 6.89 34.20 2.96
N ALA A 101 6.52 33.96 4.22
CA ALA A 101 6.95 32.78 4.97
C ALA A 101 6.48 31.47 4.29
N LEU A 102 5.22 31.40 3.84
CA LEU A 102 4.67 30.24 3.15
C LEU A 102 5.47 29.93 1.88
N THR A 103 5.78 30.96 1.08
CA THR A 103 6.59 30.82 -0.12
C THR A 103 7.99 30.28 0.20
N ALA A 104 8.61 30.74 1.29
CA ALA A 104 9.92 30.25 1.73
C ALA A 104 9.87 28.78 2.18
N VAL A 105 8.86 28.39 2.95
CA VAL A 105 8.66 26.99 3.38
C VAL A 105 8.39 26.08 2.19
N GLN A 106 7.54 26.50 1.25
CA GLN A 106 7.26 25.73 0.02
C GLN A 106 8.51 25.48 -0.81
N ARG A 107 9.43 26.45 -0.92
CA ARG A 107 10.72 26.24 -1.57
C ARG A 107 11.55 25.17 -0.86
N ARG A 108 11.55 25.17 0.48
CA ARG A 108 12.24 24.16 1.31
C ARG A 108 11.60 22.77 1.14
N VAL A 109 10.27 22.66 1.14
CA VAL A 109 9.53 21.42 0.87
C VAL A 109 9.94 20.84 -0.48
N ARG A 110 9.85 21.64 -1.55
CA ARG A 110 10.24 21.19 -2.91
C ARG A 110 11.70 20.75 -3.00
N ALA A 111 12.60 21.45 -2.30
CA ALA A 111 14.01 21.06 -2.25
C ALA A 111 14.21 19.73 -1.54
N CYS A 112 13.52 19.51 -0.42
CA CYS A 112 13.55 18.26 0.34
C CYS A 112 12.95 17.09 -0.47
N GLU A 113 11.81 17.30 -1.15
CA GLU A 113 11.16 16.29 -1.98
C GLU A 113 12.05 15.81 -3.13
N ARG A 114 12.83 16.70 -3.76
CA ARG A 114 13.79 16.32 -4.81
C ARG A 114 14.89 15.37 -4.32
N VAL A 115 15.21 15.40 -3.03
CA VAL A 115 16.24 14.55 -2.42
C VAL A 115 15.63 13.25 -1.88
N VAL A 116 14.51 13.37 -1.18
CA VAL A 116 13.87 12.24 -0.48
C VAL A 116 13.06 11.36 -1.45
N GLY A 117 12.47 11.91 -2.51
CA GLY A 117 11.65 11.15 -3.46
C GLY A 117 12.42 10.00 -4.13
N PRO A 118 13.54 10.28 -4.83
CA PRO A 118 14.31 9.23 -5.50
C PRO A 118 14.83 8.14 -4.56
N THR A 119 15.27 8.53 -3.35
CA THR A 119 15.80 7.59 -2.36
C THR A 119 14.70 6.66 -1.80
N GLN A 120 13.47 7.16 -1.62
CA GLN A 120 12.33 6.33 -1.22
C GLN A 120 11.91 5.37 -2.34
N GLU A 121 11.88 5.82 -3.59
CA GLU A 121 11.55 4.97 -4.74
C GLU A 121 12.55 3.83 -4.92
N GLU A 122 13.85 4.11 -4.77
CA GLU A 122 14.90 3.10 -4.79
C GLU A 122 14.77 2.11 -3.63
N ALA A 123 14.46 2.58 -2.41
CA ALA A 123 14.20 1.72 -1.26
C ALA A 123 12.98 0.80 -1.49
N VAL A 124 11.90 1.31 -2.08
CA VAL A 124 10.73 0.48 -2.43
C VAL A 124 11.10 -0.55 -3.49
N ARG A 125 11.81 -0.13 -4.54
CA ARG A 125 12.24 -1.02 -5.64
C ARG A 125 13.11 -2.16 -5.13
N THR A 126 14.10 -1.87 -4.27
CA THR A 126 14.98 -2.88 -3.69
C THR A 126 14.21 -3.89 -2.84
N VAL A 127 13.29 -3.43 -1.98
CA VAL A 127 12.42 -4.30 -1.17
C VAL A 127 11.54 -5.20 -2.05
N LEU A 128 10.94 -4.66 -3.12
CA LEU A 128 10.12 -5.42 -4.05
C LEU A 128 10.94 -6.49 -4.80
N MET A 129 12.15 -6.15 -5.24
CA MET A 129 13.05 -7.11 -5.90
C MET A 129 13.46 -8.23 -4.94
N ALA A 130 13.81 -7.90 -3.69
CA ALA A 130 14.14 -8.90 -2.67
C ALA A 130 12.97 -9.85 -2.38
N ARG A 131 11.74 -9.32 -2.27
CA ARG A 131 10.52 -10.12 -2.11
C ARG A 131 10.29 -11.07 -3.28
N ARG A 132 10.45 -10.61 -4.52
CA ARG A 132 10.32 -11.44 -5.71
C ARG A 132 11.37 -12.56 -5.74
N ALA A 133 12.61 -12.24 -5.40
CA ALA A 133 13.69 -13.23 -5.32
C ALA A 133 13.39 -14.29 -4.25
N ALA A 134 12.94 -13.88 -3.06
CA ALA A 134 12.55 -14.80 -1.99
C ALA A 134 11.39 -15.72 -2.40
N ALA A 135 10.36 -15.17 -3.04
CA ALA A 135 9.22 -15.95 -3.54
C ALA A 135 9.64 -16.98 -4.61
N LYS A 136 10.55 -16.58 -5.52
CA LYS A 136 11.12 -17.49 -6.53
C LYS A 136 11.91 -18.63 -5.87
N ALA A 137 12.80 -18.30 -4.93
CA ALA A 137 13.58 -19.29 -4.19
C ALA A 137 12.68 -20.26 -3.42
N ASP A 138 11.60 -19.77 -2.80
CA ASP A 138 10.65 -20.62 -2.10
C ASP A 138 9.91 -21.58 -3.04
N ARG A 139 9.47 -21.09 -4.20
CA ARG A 139 8.84 -21.93 -5.23
C ARG A 139 9.79 -23.02 -5.72
N GLU A 140 11.06 -22.69 -5.95
CA GLU A 140 12.09 -23.64 -6.37
C GLU A 140 12.34 -24.72 -5.30
N ARG A 141 12.43 -24.32 -4.02
CA ARG A 141 12.54 -25.26 -2.89
C ARG A 141 11.36 -26.22 -2.82
N ARG A 142 10.13 -25.71 -2.94
CA ARG A 142 8.91 -26.55 -2.93
C ARG A 142 8.90 -27.51 -4.11
N ARG A 143 9.29 -27.05 -5.31
CA ARG A 143 9.38 -27.90 -6.49
C ARG A 143 10.41 -29.02 -6.30
N ALA A 144 11.62 -28.69 -5.82
CA ALA A 144 12.66 -29.67 -5.54
C ALA A 144 12.20 -30.70 -4.49
N GLY A 145 11.55 -30.25 -3.41
CA GLY A 145 10.95 -31.12 -2.40
C GLY A 145 9.90 -32.06 -2.98
N ALA A 146 8.96 -31.54 -3.78
CA ALA A 146 7.94 -32.33 -4.44
C ALA A 146 8.54 -33.37 -5.39
N SER A 147 9.53 -32.98 -6.20
CA SER A 147 10.24 -33.91 -7.09
C SER A 147 10.93 -35.03 -6.30
N ARG A 148 11.53 -34.73 -5.15
CA ARG A 148 12.14 -35.75 -4.28
C ARG A 148 11.11 -36.71 -3.70
N VAL A 149 9.97 -36.21 -3.21
CA VAL A 149 8.87 -37.05 -2.70
C VAL A 149 8.31 -37.95 -3.80
N GLN A 150 8.09 -37.41 -4.99
CA GLN A 150 7.62 -38.19 -6.15
C GLN A 150 8.61 -39.29 -6.54
N ALA A 151 9.92 -39.01 -6.53
CA ALA A 151 10.95 -40.01 -6.81
C ALA A 151 10.94 -41.14 -5.78
N LEU A 152 10.84 -40.82 -4.49
CA LEU A 152 10.73 -41.81 -3.42
C LEU A 152 9.47 -42.67 -3.56
N TRP A 153 8.32 -42.05 -3.86
CA TRP A 153 7.05 -42.77 -4.08
C TRP A 153 7.13 -43.71 -5.29
N ARG A 154 7.59 -43.23 -6.44
CA ARG A 154 7.79 -44.07 -7.64
C ARG A 154 8.70 -45.26 -7.32
N GLY A 155 9.82 -45.02 -6.62
CA GLY A 155 10.70 -46.09 -6.16
C GLY A 155 10.03 -47.08 -5.20
N HIS A 156 9.17 -46.60 -4.28
CA HIS A 156 8.37 -47.47 -3.42
C HIS A 156 7.40 -48.34 -4.22
N CYS A 157 6.67 -47.77 -5.19
CA CYS A 157 5.76 -48.52 -6.05
C CYS A 157 6.47 -49.64 -6.80
N VAL A 158 7.65 -49.37 -7.37
CA VAL A 158 8.47 -50.39 -8.04
C VAL A 158 8.86 -51.50 -7.05
N ARG A 159 9.40 -51.16 -5.87
CA ARG A 159 9.76 -52.16 -4.86
C ARG A 159 8.57 -52.96 -4.36
N ALA A 160 7.41 -52.33 -4.18
CA ALA A 160 6.18 -53.00 -3.77
C ALA A 160 5.68 -53.97 -4.85
N ALA A 161 5.76 -53.58 -6.13
CA ALA A 161 5.44 -54.46 -7.26
C ALA A 161 6.38 -55.68 -7.30
N VAL A 162 7.70 -55.46 -7.14
CA VAL A 162 8.70 -56.54 -7.06
C VAL A 162 8.41 -57.49 -5.89
N ARG A 163 8.14 -56.97 -4.68
CA ARG A 163 7.80 -57.81 -3.51
C ARG A 163 6.54 -58.64 -3.68
N ARG A 164 5.55 -58.14 -4.44
CA ARG A 164 4.31 -58.88 -4.76
C ARG A 164 4.51 -59.89 -5.89
N GLY A 165 5.74 -60.06 -6.39
CA GLY A 165 6.06 -60.94 -7.51
C GLY A 165 5.57 -60.41 -8.85
N GLY A 166 5.24 -59.12 -8.98
CA GLY A 166 4.61 -58.54 -10.18
C GLY A 166 5.45 -58.65 -11.46
N ASN A 167 6.77 -58.85 -11.36
CA ASN A 167 7.68 -58.63 -12.49
C ASN A 167 8.55 -59.86 -12.86
N THR A 168 8.19 -61.05 -12.40
CA THR A 168 8.94 -62.30 -12.67
C THR A 168 8.11 -63.25 -13.49
N TRP A 169 7.69 -62.80 -14.68
CA TRP A 169 6.97 -63.61 -15.66
C TRP A 169 7.96 -64.26 -16.62
N ALA A 170 7.82 -65.56 -16.85
CA ALA A 170 8.55 -66.33 -17.84
C ALA A 170 7.57 -66.87 -18.88
N ALA A 171 7.97 -66.83 -20.16
CA ALA A 171 7.23 -67.52 -21.22
C ALA A 171 7.68 -68.99 -21.23
N VAL A 172 6.74 -69.92 -21.02
CA VAL A 172 7.01 -71.36 -20.97
C VAL A 172 6.12 -72.06 -21.98
N TRP A 173 6.66 -73.04 -22.70
CA TRP A 173 5.87 -73.90 -23.57
C TRP A 173 5.14 -74.94 -22.74
N ASP A 174 3.80 -74.91 -22.76
CA ASP A 174 2.98 -75.95 -22.14
C ASP A 174 2.72 -77.06 -23.16
N ALA A 175 3.32 -78.23 -22.91
CA ALA A 175 3.17 -79.41 -23.76
C ALA A 175 1.73 -79.95 -23.79
N ALA A 176 0.98 -79.82 -22.69
CA ALA A 176 -0.40 -80.30 -22.62
C ALA A 176 -1.35 -79.41 -23.43
N ALA A 177 -1.14 -78.09 -23.38
CA ALA A 177 -1.95 -77.11 -24.11
C ALA A 177 -1.39 -76.76 -25.51
N SER A 178 -0.21 -77.33 -25.87
CA SER A 178 0.56 -77.07 -27.10
C SER A 178 0.67 -75.59 -27.45
N ARG A 179 0.94 -74.74 -26.44
CA ARG A 179 1.04 -73.28 -26.60
C ARG A 179 1.95 -72.64 -25.56
N VAL A 180 2.39 -71.41 -25.83
CA VAL A 180 3.13 -70.59 -24.86
C VAL A 180 2.17 -70.07 -23.80
N VAL A 181 2.56 -70.25 -22.53
CA VAL A 181 1.87 -69.73 -21.34
C VAL A 181 2.85 -68.86 -20.56
N TYR A 182 2.36 -67.75 -20.00
CA TYR A 182 3.14 -66.85 -19.18
C TYR A 182 3.01 -67.26 -17.71
N PHE A 183 4.10 -67.70 -17.12
CA PHE A 183 4.16 -68.20 -15.75
C PHE A 183 4.91 -67.25 -14.84
N ASN A 184 4.31 -66.91 -13.70
CA ASN A 184 4.97 -66.08 -12.71
C ASN A 184 5.76 -66.95 -11.73
N VAL A 185 7.08 -66.85 -11.78
CA VAL A 185 8.00 -67.71 -11.01
C VAL A 185 7.84 -67.54 -9.50
N VAL A 186 7.43 -66.36 -9.04
CA VAL A 186 7.29 -66.03 -7.62
C VAL A 186 5.89 -66.36 -7.10
N THR A 187 4.84 -65.97 -7.83
CA THR A 187 3.44 -66.17 -7.40
C THR A 187 2.84 -67.49 -7.85
N GLN A 188 3.56 -68.25 -8.69
CA GLN A 188 3.16 -69.54 -9.26
C GLN A 188 1.85 -69.46 -10.07
N ARG A 189 1.47 -68.27 -10.55
CA ARG A 189 0.28 -68.04 -11.36
C ARG A 189 0.60 -68.17 -12.84
N SER A 190 -0.27 -68.84 -13.59
CA SER A 190 -0.20 -68.93 -15.06
C SER A 190 -1.24 -68.03 -15.73
N ARG A 191 -0.88 -67.46 -16.89
CA ARG A 191 -1.76 -66.66 -17.74
C ARG A 191 -1.52 -67.00 -19.21
N LEU A 192 -2.61 -67.11 -19.99
CA LEU A 192 -2.54 -67.33 -21.43
C LEU A 192 -2.19 -66.04 -22.20
N THR A 193 -2.63 -64.89 -21.70
CA THR A 193 -2.35 -63.58 -22.30
C THR A 193 -1.08 -62.98 -21.72
N ARG A 194 -0.26 -62.37 -22.58
CA ARG A 194 0.97 -61.68 -22.18
C ARG A 194 0.68 -60.59 -21.12
N PRO A 195 1.30 -60.65 -19.94
CA PRO A 195 1.17 -59.61 -18.92
C PRO A 195 1.75 -58.25 -19.39
N ALA A 196 1.12 -57.15 -18.98
CA ALA A 196 1.54 -55.80 -19.38
C ALA A 196 2.91 -55.38 -18.83
N ASP A 197 3.37 -56.03 -17.76
CA ASP A 197 4.65 -55.84 -17.09
C ASP A 197 5.75 -56.79 -17.59
N PHE A 198 5.46 -57.66 -18.56
CA PHE A 198 6.41 -58.65 -19.09
C PHE A 198 7.68 -58.02 -19.68
N ASP A 199 7.56 -56.86 -20.34
CA ASP A 199 8.69 -56.20 -21.03
C ASP A 199 9.42 -55.16 -20.19
N VAL A 200 8.91 -54.82 -19.00
CA VAL A 200 9.42 -53.69 -18.20
C VAL A 200 10.83 -53.95 -17.67
N TRP A 201 11.25 -55.20 -17.54
CA TRP A 201 12.58 -55.59 -17.03
C TRP A 201 13.43 -56.38 -18.02
N GLY A 202 12.96 -56.51 -19.28
CA GLY A 202 13.59 -57.35 -20.31
C GLY A 202 13.46 -58.83 -19.96
N GLY A 203 13.13 -59.67 -20.95
CA GLY A 203 12.98 -61.12 -20.80
C GLY A 203 14.29 -61.88 -20.48
N ALA A 204 15.13 -61.37 -19.60
CA ALA A 204 16.26 -62.09 -19.05
C ALA A 204 15.74 -63.00 -17.93
N MET A 205 15.51 -64.26 -18.31
CA MET A 205 15.40 -65.37 -17.37
C MET A 205 16.60 -65.31 -16.39
N PRO A 206 16.42 -65.23 -15.06
CA PRO A 206 17.53 -65.47 -14.15
C PRO A 206 18.04 -66.90 -14.41
N PRO A 207 19.36 -67.10 -14.58
CA PRO A 207 19.93 -68.36 -15.07
C PRO A 207 19.60 -69.59 -14.18
N GLU A 208 19.22 -69.37 -12.92
CA GLU A 208 18.77 -70.44 -12.00
C GLU A 208 17.42 -71.07 -12.40
N ALA A 209 16.57 -70.38 -13.17
CA ALA A 209 15.29 -70.91 -13.62
C ALA A 209 15.38 -71.76 -14.90
N ALA A 210 16.54 -71.79 -15.57
CA ALA A 210 16.75 -72.59 -16.79
C ALA A 210 16.92 -74.09 -16.51
N GLY A 211 17.01 -74.51 -15.24
CA GLY A 211 17.36 -75.88 -14.85
C GLY A 211 16.38 -76.60 -13.92
N ALA A 212 15.22 -76.02 -13.57
CA ALA A 212 14.25 -76.71 -12.72
C ALA A 212 13.26 -77.52 -13.58
N PRO A 213 13.30 -78.87 -13.57
CA PRO A 213 12.24 -79.66 -14.19
C PRO A 213 10.93 -79.38 -13.46
N ALA A 214 9.86 -79.20 -14.22
CA ALA A 214 8.50 -79.18 -13.70
C ALA A 214 8.30 -80.47 -12.89
N ARG A 215 8.11 -80.35 -11.57
CA ARG A 215 7.71 -81.49 -10.75
C ARG A 215 6.30 -81.90 -11.17
N GLN A 216 6.14 -83.19 -11.44
CA GLN A 216 4.85 -83.88 -11.62
C GLN A 216 3.97 -83.72 -10.37
#